data_AF-A0A9X1BND6-F1
#
_entry.id   AF-A0A9X1BND6-F1
#
_cell.length_a   1.000
_cell.length_b   1.000
_cell.length_c   1.000
_cell.angle_alpha   90.00
_cell.angle_beta   90.00
_cell.angle_gamma   90.00
#
_symmetry.space_group_name_H-M   'P 1'
#
loop_
_entity.id
_entity.type
_entity.pdbx_description
1 polymer ?
#
loop_
_entity_poly.entity_id
_entity_poly.type
_entity_poly.pdbx_seq_one_letter_code
_entity_poly.pdbx_strand_id
1 'polypeptide(L)'
;MSDAIKFTPSPVFDRAASALDLAIESFWFNQYPAEQAAKLEGRIKMAAKLLAKLANLQHSHALEVVAQALRFPSWHHLSAHLTSAQAFEKGLLPAGWLDALAGAVVLTVQAEDDVAMPAAQLEALEQLGETLAMLTDTPKQHVLDGVSAALCGGRSWQAVRRRSPLYALEPLYRFVVYPKDAEGGSGGSFEESPACSQLVEQLDEQWQGYDEFTKPRKKQARRWVESTLAAQPGFLEAGLALAWMQREAKEAEALTTANRFVRLAEALMPKGYKGHVRWGHLGNRVYHRLLWLQMSLNHDAGLGAAAAKVARKMLRLNPGDNLGVRYVLPFLQLEHANLVAAKRSLKALESESGLTASATRAFVAFALDDLNTFRRELTEALFTLPMLRAFLLNDPKALPKDEPGYRSVQPDMDTFAEFAWPSYCILPGLRAACQAFLAEPVVLQTERELRTYWSAYWPTRGDPARPRVGSHEGWEQLLTECIDRVARCGPAHVAR
;
A
#
# COMPACT_ATOMS: atom_id res chain seq x y z
N MET A 1 18.12 -0.54 -26.65
CA MET A 1 19.34 -0.68 -25.81
C MET A 1 19.16 0.31 -24.67
N SER A 2 19.03 -0.18 -23.44
CA SER A 2 18.87 0.66 -22.25
C SER A 2 20.18 1.39 -22.02
N ASP A 3 20.24 2.70 -22.28
CA ASP A 3 21.35 3.53 -21.82
C ASP A 3 21.42 3.41 -20.31
N ALA A 4 22.40 2.65 -19.83
CA ALA A 4 22.63 2.50 -18.40
C ALA A 4 22.80 3.90 -17.81
N ILE A 5 22.01 4.20 -16.77
CA ILE A 5 22.09 5.47 -16.06
C ILE A 5 23.52 5.60 -15.54
N LYS A 6 24.31 6.46 -16.18
CA LYS A 6 25.66 6.78 -15.73
C LYS A 6 25.54 7.58 -14.43
N PHE A 7 26.36 7.21 -13.45
CA PHE A 7 26.35 7.80 -12.12
C PHE A 7 27.79 7.92 -11.62
N THR A 8 28.16 9.12 -11.19
CA THR A 8 29.45 9.42 -10.60
C THR A 8 29.31 9.43 -9.07
N PRO A 9 29.91 8.47 -8.34
CA PRO A 9 29.84 8.42 -6.89
C PRO A 9 30.43 9.67 -6.24
N SER A 10 29.78 10.18 -5.20
CA SER A 10 30.21 11.39 -4.48
C SER A 10 30.03 11.18 -2.96
N PRO A 11 30.91 10.38 -2.32
CA PRO A 11 30.64 9.82 -0.99
C PRO A 11 30.51 10.87 0.12
N VAL A 12 31.11 12.06 -0.01
CA VAL A 12 30.97 13.13 0.98
C VAL A 12 29.61 13.81 0.80
N PHE A 13 29.24 14.15 -0.43
CA PHE A 13 27.94 14.72 -0.74
C PHE A 13 26.81 13.74 -0.42
N ASP A 14 26.93 12.49 -0.84
CA ASP A 14 25.93 11.44 -0.62
C ASP A 14 25.64 11.23 0.87
N ARG A 15 26.69 11.27 1.72
CA ARG A 15 26.53 11.21 3.19
C ARG A 15 25.83 12.45 3.74
N ALA A 16 26.23 13.66 3.30
CA ALA A 16 25.61 14.90 3.76
C ALA A 16 24.14 14.98 3.33
N ALA A 17 23.83 14.62 2.08
CA ALA A 17 22.48 14.56 1.53
C ALA A 17 21.63 13.51 2.26
N SER A 18 22.14 12.30 2.47
CA SER A 18 21.43 11.24 3.20
C SER A 18 21.16 11.63 4.66
N ALA A 19 22.08 12.33 5.32
CA ALA A 19 21.88 12.82 6.69
C ALA A 19 20.74 13.85 6.80
N LEU A 20 20.39 14.50 5.69
CA LEU A 20 19.28 15.45 5.61
C LEU A 20 18.02 14.87 4.95
N ASP A 21 17.99 13.56 4.67
CA ASP A 21 16.94 12.91 3.89
C ASP A 21 16.74 13.52 2.48
N LEU A 22 17.86 13.89 1.86
CA LEU A 22 17.96 14.48 0.52
C LEU A 22 18.79 13.61 -0.42
N ALA A 23 18.85 12.30 -0.18
CA ALA A 23 19.70 11.38 -0.94
C ALA A 23 19.44 11.42 -2.47
N ILE A 24 18.21 11.78 -2.88
CA ILE A 24 17.84 11.93 -4.29
C ILE A 24 18.55 13.10 -4.99
N GLU A 25 19.06 14.09 -4.25
CA GLU A 25 19.77 15.23 -4.84
C GLU A 25 21.01 14.80 -5.60
N SER A 26 21.74 13.79 -5.11
CA SER A 26 22.92 13.25 -5.83
C SER A 26 22.56 12.69 -7.20
N PHE A 27 21.42 12.00 -7.29
CA PHE A 27 20.88 11.55 -8.56
C PHE A 27 20.56 12.73 -9.48
N TRP A 28 19.87 13.77 -8.98
CA TRP A 28 19.50 14.91 -9.81
C TRP A 28 20.71 15.73 -10.28
N PHE A 29 21.73 15.92 -9.45
CA PHE A 29 22.98 16.56 -9.88
C PHE A 29 23.71 15.74 -10.94
N ASN A 30 23.69 14.41 -10.86
CA ASN A 30 24.23 13.55 -11.90
C ASN A 30 23.42 13.64 -13.20
N GLN A 31 22.08 13.67 -13.12
CA GLN A 31 21.24 13.64 -14.32
C GLN A 31 21.11 15.02 -15.00
N TYR A 32 21.11 16.11 -14.23
CA TYR A 32 20.87 17.47 -14.69
C TYR A 32 21.80 18.49 -13.98
N PRO A 33 23.14 18.36 -14.12
CA PRO A 33 24.10 19.15 -13.36
C PRO A 33 23.91 20.66 -13.50
N ALA A 34 23.72 21.15 -14.72
CA ALA A 34 23.54 22.58 -14.99
C ALA A 34 22.24 23.14 -14.35
N GLU A 35 21.13 22.40 -14.43
CA GLU A 35 19.85 22.83 -13.85
C GLU A 35 19.91 22.87 -12.32
N GLN A 36 20.50 21.84 -11.70
CA GLN A 36 20.61 21.78 -10.25
C GLN A 36 21.62 22.80 -9.70
N ALA A 37 22.74 23.02 -10.40
CA ALA A 37 23.69 24.08 -10.06
C ALA A 37 23.03 25.48 -10.14
N ALA A 38 22.21 25.75 -11.15
CA ALA A 38 21.49 27.01 -11.29
C ALA A 38 20.43 27.20 -10.17
N LYS A 39 19.68 26.15 -9.82
CA LYS A 39 18.73 26.18 -8.68
C LYS A 39 19.45 26.48 -7.36
N LEU A 40 20.57 25.80 -7.10
CA LEU A 40 21.38 26.02 -5.91
C LEU A 40 21.98 27.44 -5.87
N GLU A 41 22.49 27.94 -7.00
CA GLU A 41 22.98 29.32 -7.12
C GLU A 41 21.88 30.34 -6.79
N GLY A 42 20.65 30.11 -7.27
CA GLY A 42 19.49 30.94 -6.94
C GLY A 42 19.21 30.98 -5.43
N ARG A 43 19.28 29.82 -4.75
CA ARG A 43 19.11 29.71 -3.29
C ARG A 43 20.22 30.43 -2.53
N ILE A 44 21.47 30.32 -2.98
CA ILE A 44 22.62 31.05 -2.39
C ILE A 44 22.44 32.56 -2.51
N LYS A 45 22.08 33.06 -3.70
CA LYS A 45 21.81 34.49 -3.92
C LYS A 45 20.64 35.00 -3.08
N MET A 46 19.59 34.18 -2.92
CA MET A 46 18.47 34.52 -2.04
C MET A 46 18.92 34.64 -0.58
N ALA A 47 19.72 33.69 -0.07
CA ALA A 47 20.27 33.75 1.29
C ALA A 47 21.13 35.01 1.49
N ALA A 48 22.01 35.33 0.53
CA ALA A 48 22.84 36.53 0.57
C ALA A 48 22.02 37.82 0.53
N LYS A 49 20.95 37.88 -0.26
CA LYS A 49 20.02 39.03 -0.30
C LYS A 49 19.32 39.24 1.04
N LEU A 50 18.86 38.17 1.68
CA LEU A 50 18.22 38.22 2.99
C LEU A 50 19.22 38.69 4.06
N LEU A 51 20.42 38.11 4.06
CA LEU A 51 21.49 38.48 4.98
C LEU A 51 21.93 39.93 4.81
N ALA A 52 22.11 40.39 3.57
CA ALA A 52 22.50 41.78 3.26
C ALA A 52 21.50 42.78 3.84
N LYS A 53 20.20 42.52 3.68
CA LYS A 53 19.14 43.37 4.24
C LYS A 53 19.14 43.35 5.77
N LEU A 54 19.32 42.18 6.38
CA LEU A 54 19.26 41.99 7.82
C LEU A 54 20.46 42.64 8.54
N ALA A 55 21.66 42.41 8.04
CA ALA A 55 22.92 42.86 8.63
C ALA A 55 23.40 44.22 8.08
N ASN A 56 22.59 44.88 7.24
CA ASN A 56 22.91 46.15 6.58
C ASN A 56 24.25 46.11 5.81
N LEU A 57 24.48 45.01 5.08
CA LEU A 57 25.69 44.77 4.30
C LEU A 57 25.46 45.07 2.81
N GLN A 58 26.54 45.36 2.09
CA GLN A 58 26.51 45.32 0.63
C GLN A 58 26.24 43.89 0.16
N HIS A 59 25.41 43.72 -0.88
CA HIS A 59 25.04 42.40 -1.39
C HIS A 59 26.25 41.55 -1.80
N SER A 60 27.28 42.16 -2.39
CA SER A 60 28.54 41.48 -2.73
C SER A 60 29.25 40.92 -1.51
N HIS A 61 29.28 41.67 -0.39
CA HIS A 61 29.87 41.20 0.85
C HIS A 61 29.05 40.07 1.48
N ALA A 62 27.73 40.13 1.43
CA ALA A 62 26.88 39.04 1.89
C ALA A 62 27.07 37.74 1.07
N LEU A 63 27.33 37.85 -0.24
CA LEU A 63 27.68 36.68 -1.06
C LEU A 63 29.00 36.05 -0.62
N GLU A 64 30.01 36.86 -0.26
CA GLU A 64 31.28 36.35 0.28
C GLU A 64 31.07 35.59 1.59
N VAL A 65 30.27 36.16 2.50
CA VAL A 65 29.96 35.52 3.78
C VAL A 65 29.22 34.19 3.59
N VAL A 66 28.22 34.14 2.70
CA VAL A 66 27.50 32.90 2.42
C VAL A 66 28.44 31.87 1.80
N ALA A 67 29.31 32.26 0.85
CA ALA A 67 30.28 31.32 0.28
C ALA A 67 31.21 30.72 1.35
N GLN A 68 31.71 31.54 2.28
CA GLN A 68 32.54 31.10 3.41
C GLN A 68 31.79 30.13 4.34
N ALA A 69 30.52 30.43 4.67
CA ALA A 69 29.69 29.54 5.48
C ALA A 69 29.47 28.17 4.80
N LEU A 70 29.44 28.14 3.47
CA LEU A 70 29.35 26.92 2.66
C LEU A 70 30.71 26.27 2.38
N ARG A 71 31.78 26.72 3.06
CA ARG A 71 33.17 26.22 2.97
C ARG A 71 33.88 26.52 1.64
N PHE A 72 33.47 27.58 0.95
CA PHE A 72 34.20 28.14 -0.19
C PHE A 72 34.97 29.41 0.24
N PRO A 73 36.17 29.65 -0.29
CA PRO A 73 37.00 30.79 0.14
C PRO A 73 36.41 32.15 -0.28
N SER A 74 35.68 32.20 -1.40
CA SER A 74 35.00 33.41 -1.86
C SER A 74 33.80 33.08 -2.76
N TRP A 75 32.92 34.07 -2.97
CA TRP A 75 31.80 33.96 -3.90
C TRP A 75 32.27 33.66 -5.32
N HIS A 76 33.38 34.24 -5.75
CA HIS A 76 33.96 33.98 -7.08
C HIS A 76 34.28 32.49 -7.27
N HIS A 77 34.89 31.84 -6.26
CA HIS A 77 35.20 30.41 -6.34
C HIS A 77 33.93 29.55 -6.37
N LEU A 78 32.95 29.86 -5.52
CA LEU A 78 31.67 29.12 -5.49
C LEU A 78 30.91 29.28 -6.82
N SER A 79 30.81 30.50 -7.34
CA SER A 79 30.12 30.79 -8.60
C SER A 79 30.81 30.14 -9.80
N ALA A 80 32.15 30.16 -9.86
CA ALA A 80 32.91 29.44 -10.89
C ALA A 80 32.70 27.91 -10.79
N HIS A 81 32.70 27.37 -9.57
CA HIS A 81 32.44 25.94 -9.32
C HIS A 81 31.06 25.52 -9.83
N LEU A 82 30.01 26.30 -9.54
CA LEU A 82 28.65 26.06 -10.03
C LEU A 82 28.55 26.23 -11.55
N THR A 83 29.20 27.25 -12.12
CA THR A 83 29.17 27.52 -13.57
C THR A 83 29.79 26.40 -14.39
N SER A 84 30.82 25.72 -13.85
CA SER A 84 31.45 24.58 -14.53
C SER A 84 30.47 23.44 -14.87
N ALA A 85 29.34 23.35 -14.15
CA ALA A 85 28.29 22.36 -14.40
C ALA A 85 27.66 22.45 -15.79
N GLN A 86 27.76 23.60 -16.47
CA GLN A 86 27.27 23.79 -17.83
C GLN A 86 28.03 22.96 -18.87
N ALA A 87 29.27 22.57 -18.57
CA ALA A 87 30.11 21.78 -19.45
C ALA A 87 29.95 20.26 -19.24
N PHE A 88 29.17 19.83 -18.25
CA PHE A 88 29.11 18.41 -17.88
C PHE A 88 28.03 17.67 -18.64
N GLU A 89 28.36 16.46 -19.07
CA GLU A 89 27.40 15.53 -19.65
C GLU A 89 26.62 14.79 -18.56
N LYS A 90 25.43 14.32 -18.94
CA LYS A 90 24.56 13.53 -18.07
C LYS A 90 25.29 12.29 -17.53
N GLY A 91 25.34 12.20 -16.19
CA GLY A 91 25.91 11.08 -15.44
C GLY A 91 27.44 11.03 -15.38
N LEU A 92 28.13 12.04 -15.93
CA LEU A 92 29.59 12.13 -15.97
C LEU A 92 30.05 13.44 -15.30
N LEU A 93 30.06 13.44 -13.97
CA LEU A 93 30.58 14.56 -13.20
C LEU A 93 32.10 14.39 -12.99
N PRO A 94 32.89 15.48 -12.94
CA PRO A 94 34.28 15.38 -12.52
C PRO A 94 34.38 14.85 -11.09
N ALA A 95 35.38 13.99 -10.83
CA ALA A 95 35.61 13.41 -9.51
C ALA A 95 35.76 14.52 -8.44
N GLY A 96 35.01 14.40 -7.35
CA GLY A 96 35.03 15.35 -6.23
C GLY A 96 34.31 16.68 -6.49
N TRP A 97 33.79 16.94 -7.70
CA TRP A 97 33.06 18.17 -7.97
C TRP A 97 31.82 18.32 -7.08
N LEU A 98 31.02 17.26 -6.99
CA LEU A 98 29.80 17.27 -6.17
C LEU A 98 30.14 17.20 -4.67
N ASP A 99 31.20 16.49 -4.28
CA ASP A 99 31.68 16.45 -2.89
C ASP A 99 32.04 17.85 -2.34
N ALA A 100 32.56 18.74 -3.19
CA ALA A 100 32.83 20.13 -2.80
C ALA A 100 31.55 20.92 -2.44
N LEU A 101 30.39 20.49 -2.94
CA LEU A 101 29.08 21.09 -2.63
C LEU A 101 28.41 20.49 -1.38
N ALA A 102 29.08 19.59 -0.66
CA ALA A 102 28.49 18.94 0.52
C ALA A 102 28.04 19.93 1.61
N GLY A 103 28.70 21.09 1.73
CA GLY A 103 28.27 22.16 2.65
C GLY A 103 27.04 22.94 2.17
N ALA A 104 26.79 22.96 0.86
CA ALA A 104 25.72 23.70 0.20
C ALA A 104 24.40 22.92 0.10
N VAL A 105 24.42 21.60 0.31
CA VAL A 105 23.22 20.74 0.21
C VAL A 105 22.09 21.19 1.15
N VAL A 106 22.41 21.79 2.30
CA VAL A 106 21.39 22.35 3.22
C VAL A 106 20.51 23.42 2.56
N LEU A 107 21.01 24.15 1.55
CA LEU A 107 20.23 25.16 0.82
C LEU A 107 19.27 24.54 -0.21
N THR A 108 19.38 23.24 -0.49
CA THR A 108 18.44 22.50 -1.33
C THR A 108 17.19 22.06 -0.58
N VAL A 109 17.18 22.16 0.76
CA VAL A 109 15.99 21.91 1.59
C VAL A 109 14.82 22.76 1.09
N GLN A 110 13.71 22.09 0.78
CA GLN A 110 12.43 22.69 0.41
C GLN A 110 11.43 22.42 1.53
N ALA A 111 11.22 23.43 2.37
CA ALA A 111 10.24 23.34 3.44
C ALA A 111 8.87 23.79 2.94
N GLU A 112 7.87 22.96 3.16
CA GLU A 112 6.47 23.32 2.93
C GLU A 112 5.84 23.96 4.17
N ASP A 113 4.80 24.77 3.98
CA ASP A 113 4.21 25.57 5.07
C ASP A 113 3.51 24.74 6.14
N ASP A 114 2.89 23.63 5.74
CA ASP A 114 2.06 22.78 6.60
C ASP A 114 2.74 21.46 6.99
N VAL A 115 4.03 21.28 6.68
CA VAL A 115 4.78 20.04 6.93
C VAL A 115 5.83 20.27 8.01
N ALA A 116 5.92 19.35 8.97
CA ALA A 116 7.00 19.38 9.95
C ALA A 116 8.32 19.06 9.25
N MET A 117 9.32 19.93 9.43
CA MET A 117 10.63 19.68 8.84
C MET A 117 11.40 18.64 9.66
N PRO A 118 12.12 17.70 9.04
CA PRO A 118 12.96 16.74 9.76
C PRO A 118 13.95 17.42 10.71
N ALA A 119 14.19 16.81 11.87
CA ALA A 119 15.07 17.37 12.90
C ALA A 119 16.48 17.68 12.37
N ALA A 120 17.06 16.78 11.55
CA ALA A 120 18.36 16.98 10.95
C ALA A 120 18.42 18.19 9.99
N GLN A 121 17.34 18.45 9.23
CA GLN A 121 17.25 19.63 8.37
C GLN A 121 17.13 20.92 9.18
N LEU A 122 16.35 20.92 10.26
CA LEU A 122 16.27 22.03 11.22
C LEU A 122 17.65 22.33 11.82
N GLU A 123 18.35 21.32 12.31
CA GLU A 123 19.68 21.45 12.91
C GLU A 123 20.71 21.98 11.90
N ALA A 124 20.70 21.49 10.66
CA ALA A 124 21.62 21.97 9.63
C ALA A 124 21.37 23.44 9.25
N LEU A 125 20.11 23.87 9.15
CA LEU A 125 19.75 25.27 8.89
C LEU A 125 20.06 26.18 10.09
N GLU A 126 19.97 25.64 11.32
CA GLU A 126 20.42 26.34 12.52
C GLU A 126 21.94 26.53 12.52
N GLN A 127 22.70 25.49 12.21
CA GLN A 127 24.15 25.54 12.13
C GLN A 127 24.64 26.51 11.03
N LEU A 128 23.95 26.53 9.88
CA LEU A 128 24.21 27.52 8.84
C LEU A 128 23.95 28.94 9.37
N GLY A 129 22.79 29.16 10.02
CA GLY A 129 22.44 30.45 10.61
C GLY A 129 23.42 30.91 11.69
N GLU A 130 23.91 30.01 12.53
CA GLU A 130 24.96 30.29 13.52
C GLU A 130 26.27 30.72 12.87
N THR A 131 26.68 30.04 11.80
CA THR A 131 27.90 30.37 11.06
C THR A 131 27.77 31.75 10.41
N LEU A 132 26.64 32.05 9.78
CA LEU A 132 26.37 33.37 9.20
C LEU A 132 26.32 34.47 10.26
N ALA A 133 25.71 34.21 11.42
CA ALA A 133 25.68 35.14 12.55
C ALA A 133 27.09 35.46 13.05
N MET A 134 27.94 34.45 13.22
CA MET A 134 29.34 34.62 13.61
C MET A 134 30.14 35.43 12.58
N LEU A 135 29.98 35.15 11.29
CA LEU A 135 30.72 35.84 10.22
C LEU A 135 30.28 37.30 9.99
N THR A 136 29.08 37.67 10.44
CA THR A 136 28.52 39.03 10.27
C THR A 136 28.42 39.83 11.56
N ASP A 137 28.81 39.25 12.70
CA ASP A 137 28.57 39.81 14.05
C ASP A 137 27.09 40.21 14.27
N THR A 138 26.17 39.48 13.65
CA THR A 138 24.73 39.71 13.77
C THR A 138 24.14 38.73 14.79
N PRO A 139 23.22 39.15 15.68
CA PRO A 139 22.60 38.24 16.66
C PRO A 139 22.02 36.98 16.01
N LYS A 140 22.38 35.80 16.53
CA LYS A 140 21.95 34.48 16.01
C LYS A 140 20.45 34.43 15.71
N GLN A 141 19.61 34.86 16.65
CA GLN A 141 18.16 34.81 16.49
C GLN A 141 17.67 35.65 15.30
N HIS A 142 18.28 36.81 15.05
CA HIS A 142 17.92 37.65 13.91
C HIS A 142 18.26 36.95 12.59
N VAL A 143 19.41 36.26 12.50
CA VAL A 143 19.79 35.50 11.30
C VAL A 143 18.87 34.31 11.09
N LEU A 144 18.52 33.59 12.16
CA LEU A 144 17.58 32.47 12.08
C LEU A 144 16.20 32.94 11.59
N ASP A 145 15.67 34.05 12.11
CA ASP A 145 14.36 34.58 11.70
C ASP A 145 14.40 35.24 10.31
N GLY A 146 15.47 35.96 9.98
CA GLY A 146 15.58 36.74 8.75
C GLY A 146 16.08 35.96 7.53
N VAL A 147 16.89 34.92 7.74
CA VAL A 147 17.50 34.11 6.68
C VAL A 147 16.95 32.69 6.71
N SER A 148 17.21 31.91 7.76
CA SER A 148 16.83 30.48 7.79
C SER A 148 15.32 30.29 7.68
N ALA A 149 14.51 31.06 8.42
CA ALA A 149 13.06 30.96 8.34
C ALA A 149 12.53 31.40 6.97
N ALA A 150 13.06 32.49 6.42
CA ALA A 150 12.64 33.01 5.12
C ALA A 150 13.01 32.06 3.96
N LEU A 151 14.14 31.34 4.05
CA LEU A 151 14.49 30.27 3.10
C LEU A 151 13.51 29.09 3.14
N CYS A 152 12.81 28.92 4.26
CA CYS A 152 11.76 27.92 4.47
C CYS A 152 10.33 28.50 4.33
N GLY A 153 10.17 29.75 3.87
CA GLY A 153 8.85 30.40 3.75
C GLY A 153 8.23 30.87 5.08
N GLY A 154 8.95 30.74 6.19
CA GLY A 154 8.47 31.13 7.53
C GLY A 154 8.78 32.58 7.88
N ARG A 155 7.99 33.15 8.80
CA ARG A 155 8.19 34.51 9.35
C ARG A 155 9.15 34.57 10.53
N SER A 156 9.29 33.46 11.25
CA SER A 156 10.24 33.27 12.33
C SER A 156 10.70 31.82 12.37
N TRP A 157 11.89 31.59 12.88
CA TRP A 157 12.46 30.26 12.99
C TRP A 157 11.66 29.38 13.96
N GLN A 158 11.13 30.00 15.03
CA GLN A 158 10.23 29.33 15.95
C GLN A 158 8.94 28.86 15.25
N ALA A 159 8.42 29.62 14.29
CA ALA A 159 7.25 29.20 13.51
C ALA A 159 7.58 28.00 12.61
N VAL A 160 8.73 28.02 11.93
CA VAL A 160 9.20 26.88 11.11
C VAL A 160 9.38 25.62 11.98
N ARG A 161 10.02 25.74 13.15
CA ARG A 161 10.20 24.63 14.12
C ARG A 161 8.89 24.04 14.65
N ARG A 162 7.81 24.82 14.64
CA ARG A 162 6.49 24.42 15.15
C ARG A 162 5.53 23.97 14.06
N ARG A 163 5.96 23.98 12.79
CA ARG A 163 5.14 23.42 11.70
C ARG A 163 4.82 21.97 12.02
N SER A 164 3.59 21.60 11.76
CA SER A 164 3.07 20.28 12.00
C SER A 164 1.93 20.03 11.05
N PRO A 165 1.83 18.83 10.46
CA PRO A 165 0.72 18.49 9.58
C PRO A 165 -0.60 18.40 10.34
N LEU A 166 -0.56 18.35 11.68
CA LEU A 166 -1.75 18.48 12.53
C LEU A 166 -2.40 19.87 12.43
N TYR A 167 -1.67 20.88 11.99
CA TYR A 167 -2.16 22.26 11.82
C TYR A 167 -2.34 22.66 10.35
N ALA A 168 -2.27 21.69 9.42
CA ALA A 168 -2.48 21.96 8.01
C ALA A 168 -3.82 22.64 7.76
N LEU A 169 -3.80 23.71 6.96
CA LEU A 169 -4.99 24.48 6.59
C LEU A 169 -5.56 24.01 5.25
N GLU A 170 -4.69 23.52 4.37
CA GLU A 170 -5.09 22.92 3.11
C GLU A 170 -5.73 21.53 3.32
N PRO A 171 -6.71 21.13 2.49
CA PRO A 171 -7.30 19.80 2.58
C PRO A 171 -6.25 18.70 2.45
N LEU A 172 -6.31 17.69 3.33
CA LEU A 172 -5.42 16.52 3.28
C LEU A 172 -5.57 15.69 2.00
N TYR A 173 -6.75 15.70 1.40
CA TYR A 173 -7.02 14.99 0.15
C TYR A 173 -7.82 15.86 -0.81
N ARG A 174 -7.58 15.63 -2.10
CA ARG A 174 -8.46 16.06 -3.19
C ARG A 174 -8.74 14.89 -4.13
N PHE A 175 -9.90 14.89 -4.78
CA PHE A 175 -10.21 13.89 -5.79
C PHE A 175 -9.99 14.48 -7.19
N VAL A 176 -9.15 13.83 -7.99
CA VAL A 176 -8.85 14.24 -9.37
C VAL A 176 -9.53 13.27 -10.33
N VAL A 177 -10.22 13.81 -11.33
CA VAL A 177 -10.88 13.03 -12.39
C VAL A 177 -10.02 13.05 -13.65
N TYR A 178 -9.74 11.88 -14.18
CA TYR A 178 -9.02 11.70 -15.43
C TYR A 178 -10.01 11.40 -16.57
N PRO A 179 -9.99 12.19 -17.67
CA PRO A 179 -10.91 11.98 -18.80
C PRO A 179 -10.76 10.61 -19.47
N LYS A 180 -9.55 10.05 -19.46
CA LYS A 180 -9.24 8.70 -19.94
C LYS A 180 -8.27 8.05 -18.97
N ASP A 181 -8.67 6.92 -18.41
CA ASP A 181 -7.79 6.00 -17.70
C ASP A 181 -7.09 5.04 -18.69
N ALA A 182 -6.22 4.18 -18.17
CA ALA A 182 -5.46 3.22 -18.97
C ALA A 182 -6.32 2.25 -19.79
N GLU A 183 -7.61 2.10 -19.47
CA GLU A 183 -8.56 1.24 -20.20
C GLU A 183 -9.59 2.06 -21.00
N GLY A 184 -9.34 3.36 -21.17
CA GLY A 184 -10.18 4.25 -21.99
C GLY A 184 -11.48 4.71 -21.33
N GLY A 185 -11.72 4.40 -20.05
CA GLY A 185 -12.86 4.89 -19.27
C GLY A 185 -12.53 6.17 -18.49
N SER A 186 -13.54 6.83 -17.91
CA SER A 186 -13.29 7.91 -16.94
C SER A 186 -12.77 7.30 -15.64
N GLY A 187 -11.58 7.73 -15.20
CA GLY A 187 -10.97 7.31 -13.94
C GLY A 187 -10.89 8.46 -12.95
N GLY A 188 -10.50 8.14 -11.72
CA GLY A 188 -10.23 9.16 -10.72
C GLY A 188 -9.41 8.62 -9.58
N SER A 189 -8.70 9.52 -8.92
CA SER A 189 -7.95 9.18 -7.72
C SER A 189 -7.93 10.26 -6.67
N PHE A 190 -7.75 9.82 -5.42
CA PHE A 190 -7.36 10.71 -4.35
C PHE A 190 -5.88 11.08 -4.51
N GLU A 191 -5.61 12.37 -4.44
CA GLU A 191 -4.27 12.92 -4.29
C GLU A 191 -4.12 13.45 -2.87
N GLU A 192 -3.05 13.04 -2.22
CA GLU A 192 -2.67 13.45 -0.88
C GLU A 192 -1.96 14.80 -0.92
N SER A 193 -2.22 15.66 0.06
CA SER A 193 -1.34 16.81 0.30
C SER A 193 -0.05 16.35 0.98
N PRO A 194 1.03 17.15 0.94
CA PRO A 194 2.28 16.78 1.61
C PRO A 194 2.13 16.62 3.13
N ALA A 195 1.26 17.43 3.77
CA ALA A 195 0.88 17.24 5.16
C ALA A 195 0.19 15.88 5.40
N CYS A 196 -0.66 15.45 4.47
CA CYS A 196 -1.27 14.13 4.53
C CYS A 196 -0.23 13.02 4.42
N SER A 197 0.66 13.07 3.43
CA SER A 197 1.70 12.04 3.26
C SER A 197 2.58 11.91 4.51
N GLN A 198 2.96 13.03 5.14
CA GLN A 198 3.68 12.99 6.42
C GLN A 198 2.84 12.38 7.57
N LEU A 199 1.54 12.65 7.65
CA LEU A 199 0.67 12.00 8.64
C LEU A 199 0.52 10.50 8.39
N VAL A 200 0.53 10.05 7.13
CA VAL A 200 0.51 8.63 6.76
C VAL A 200 1.79 7.95 7.25
N GLU A 201 2.96 8.54 7.00
CA GLU A 201 4.24 8.02 7.51
C GLU A 201 4.25 7.91 9.05
N GLN A 202 3.79 8.97 9.74
CA GLN A 202 3.67 8.94 11.20
C GLN A 202 2.69 7.87 11.68
N LEU A 203 1.56 7.70 10.99
CA LEU A 203 0.59 6.64 11.32
C LEU A 203 1.22 5.25 11.15
N ASP A 204 2.01 5.03 10.10
CA ASP A 204 2.67 3.75 9.86
C ASP A 204 3.59 3.38 11.04
N GLU A 205 4.35 4.33 11.59
CA GLU A 205 5.15 4.11 12.81
C GLU A 205 4.29 3.72 14.03
N GLN A 206 3.09 4.30 14.13
CA GLN A 206 2.19 4.07 15.26
C GLN A 206 1.33 2.81 15.12
N TRP A 207 1.06 2.33 13.89
CA TRP A 207 0.03 1.31 13.63
C TRP A 207 0.52 0.09 12.85
N GLN A 208 1.64 0.16 12.14
CA GLN A 208 2.14 -0.99 11.40
C GLN A 208 2.50 -2.15 12.34
N GLY A 209 1.97 -3.35 12.06
CA GLY A 209 2.12 -4.53 12.90
C GLY A 209 1.20 -4.54 14.13
N TYR A 210 0.09 -3.80 14.10
CA TYR A 210 -0.84 -3.66 15.24
C TYR A 210 -1.26 -4.98 15.87
N ASP A 211 -1.50 -6.03 15.08
CA ASP A 211 -1.94 -7.33 15.58
C ASP A 211 -0.97 -7.93 16.61
N GLU A 212 0.32 -7.66 16.46
CA GLU A 212 1.40 -8.14 17.32
C GLU A 212 1.67 -7.24 18.54
N PHE A 213 0.97 -6.10 18.64
CA PHE A 213 1.24 -5.13 19.70
C PHE A 213 0.79 -5.65 21.07
N THR A 214 1.60 -5.33 22.08
CA THR A 214 1.18 -5.45 23.48
C THR A 214 0.02 -4.51 23.79
N LYS A 215 -0.80 -4.83 24.80
CA LYS A 215 -1.93 -3.98 25.23
C LYS A 215 -1.53 -2.51 25.47
N PRO A 216 -0.41 -2.19 26.15
CA PRO A 216 0.03 -0.80 26.30
C PRO A 216 0.31 -0.10 24.97
N ARG A 217 0.97 -0.79 24.02
CA ARG A 217 1.28 -0.24 22.69
C ARG A 217 0.01 -0.03 21.86
N LYS A 218 -0.96 -0.95 21.92
CA LYS A 218 -2.30 -0.76 21.31
C LYS A 218 -3.00 0.49 21.86
N LYS A 219 -2.95 0.71 23.18
CA LYS A 219 -3.52 1.91 23.81
C LYS A 219 -2.81 3.20 23.39
N GLN A 220 -1.48 3.16 23.24
CA GLN A 220 -0.70 4.30 22.76
C GLN A 220 -1.06 4.64 21.30
N ALA A 221 -1.07 3.65 20.41
CA ALA A 221 -1.44 3.81 19.01
C ALA A 221 -2.83 4.42 18.87
N ARG A 222 -3.82 3.88 19.60
CA ARG A 222 -5.18 4.41 19.61
C ARG A 222 -5.25 5.87 20.08
N ARG A 223 -4.57 6.22 21.19
CA ARG A 223 -4.52 7.60 21.68
C ARG A 223 -3.95 8.56 20.64
N TRP A 224 -2.90 8.14 19.94
CA TRP A 224 -2.33 8.93 18.85
C TRP A 224 -3.36 9.14 17.75
N VAL A 225 -3.99 8.06 17.26
CA VAL A 225 -5.03 8.12 16.21
C VAL A 225 -6.19 9.03 16.61
N GLU A 226 -6.71 8.90 17.82
CA GLU A 226 -7.80 9.73 18.33
C GLU A 226 -7.40 11.21 18.44
N SER A 227 -6.19 11.50 18.95
CA SER A 227 -5.67 12.86 19.02
C SER A 227 -5.45 13.48 17.64
N THR A 228 -4.92 12.70 16.69
CA THR A 228 -4.72 13.12 15.30
C THR A 228 -6.06 13.41 14.64
N LEU A 229 -7.08 12.57 14.83
CA LEU A 229 -8.43 12.81 14.30
C LEU A 229 -9.14 13.99 14.95
N ALA A 230 -8.80 14.34 16.19
CA ALA A 230 -9.31 15.56 16.83
C ALA A 230 -8.74 16.83 16.16
N ALA A 231 -7.45 16.80 15.78
CA ALA A 231 -6.79 17.91 15.09
C ALA A 231 -7.14 17.96 13.58
N GLN A 232 -7.20 16.80 12.94
CA GLN A 232 -7.42 16.62 11.50
C GLN A 232 -8.57 15.63 11.24
N PRO A 233 -9.84 16.04 11.39
CA PRO A 233 -11.01 15.15 11.28
C PRO A 233 -11.22 14.55 9.89
N GLY A 234 -10.55 15.08 8.87
CA GLY A 234 -10.58 14.60 7.49
C GLY A 234 -9.51 13.57 7.15
N PHE A 235 -8.62 13.20 8.10
CA PHE A 235 -7.55 12.24 7.85
C PHE A 235 -8.09 10.81 7.70
N LEU A 236 -8.21 10.33 6.46
CA LEU A 236 -8.95 9.10 6.11
C LEU A 236 -8.25 7.85 6.67
N GLU A 237 -6.92 7.83 6.67
CA GLU A 237 -6.09 6.69 7.09
C GLU A 237 -6.18 6.48 8.61
N ALA A 238 -6.16 7.56 9.41
CA ALA A 238 -6.44 7.46 10.83
C ALA A 238 -7.89 7.01 11.11
N GLY A 239 -8.85 7.44 10.28
CA GLY A 239 -10.23 6.97 10.36
C GLY A 239 -10.37 5.47 10.10
N LEU A 240 -9.65 4.96 9.09
CA LEU A 240 -9.53 3.53 8.80
C LEU A 240 -8.89 2.78 9.96
N ALA A 241 -7.76 3.28 10.48
CA ALA A 241 -7.06 2.68 11.61
C ALA A 241 -7.95 2.62 12.85
N LEU A 242 -8.65 3.71 13.19
CA LEU A 242 -9.58 3.74 14.32
C LEU A 242 -10.69 2.70 14.17
N ALA A 243 -11.32 2.62 13.00
CA ALA A 243 -12.39 1.64 12.76
C ALA A 243 -11.89 0.19 12.87
N TRP A 244 -10.66 -0.09 12.43
CA TRP A 244 -10.02 -1.40 12.64
C TRP A 244 -9.74 -1.69 14.11
N MET A 245 -9.17 -0.73 14.85
CA MET A 245 -8.92 -0.87 16.29
C MET A 245 -10.22 -1.14 17.06
N GLN A 246 -11.31 -0.47 16.67
CA GLN A 246 -12.66 -0.67 17.23
C GLN A 246 -13.22 -2.05 16.89
N ARG A 247 -13.05 -2.52 15.64
CA ARG A 247 -13.46 -3.88 15.22
C ARG A 247 -12.76 -4.94 16.08
N GLU A 248 -11.44 -4.85 16.23
CA GLU A 248 -10.66 -5.81 17.02
C GLU A 248 -11.06 -5.77 18.51
N ALA A 249 -11.29 -4.58 19.06
CA ALA A 249 -11.78 -4.39 20.42
C ALA A 249 -13.27 -4.78 20.61
N LYS A 250 -13.97 -5.18 19.54
CA LYS A 250 -15.40 -5.52 19.52
C LYS A 250 -16.29 -4.36 19.98
N GLU A 251 -15.91 -3.14 19.63
CA GLU A 251 -16.68 -1.93 19.93
C GLU A 251 -17.78 -1.70 18.90
N ALA A 252 -18.98 -1.34 19.38
CA ALA A 252 -20.16 -1.16 18.53
C ALA A 252 -20.00 0.02 17.55
N GLU A 253 -19.12 0.96 17.87
CA GLU A 253 -18.84 2.16 17.10
C GLU A 253 -18.08 1.87 15.78
N ALA A 254 -17.45 0.70 15.63
CA ALA A 254 -16.61 0.38 14.47
C ALA A 254 -17.30 0.63 13.13
N LEU A 255 -18.54 0.13 12.98
CA LEU A 255 -19.33 0.30 11.75
C LEU A 255 -19.71 1.77 11.54
N THR A 256 -20.04 2.50 12.61
CA THR A 256 -20.37 3.93 12.54
C THR A 256 -19.17 4.76 12.11
N THR A 257 -17.97 4.45 12.64
CA THR A 257 -16.71 5.08 12.25
C THR A 257 -16.38 4.80 10.78
N ALA A 258 -16.41 3.53 10.34
CA ALA A 258 -16.19 3.17 8.94
C ALA A 258 -17.18 3.91 8.00
N ASN A 259 -18.47 3.92 8.34
CA ASN A 259 -19.50 4.64 7.59
C ASN A 259 -19.26 6.15 7.53
N ARG A 260 -18.72 6.77 8.59
CA ARG A 260 -18.35 8.18 8.60
C ARG A 260 -17.22 8.45 7.60
N PHE A 261 -16.13 7.70 7.65
CA PHE A 261 -14.97 7.95 6.79
C PHE A 261 -15.20 7.57 5.32
N VAL A 262 -16.01 6.54 5.05
CA VAL A 262 -16.51 6.27 3.68
C VAL A 262 -17.28 7.48 3.13
N ARG A 263 -18.16 8.10 3.94
CA ARG A 263 -18.89 9.31 3.54
C ARG A 263 -17.99 10.51 3.32
N LEU A 264 -16.95 10.70 4.15
CA LEU A 264 -15.97 11.77 3.98
C LEU A 264 -15.20 11.60 2.67
N ALA A 265 -14.70 10.40 2.38
CA ALA A 265 -14.02 10.10 1.12
C ALA A 265 -14.93 10.33 -0.09
N GLU A 266 -16.20 9.92 -0.01
CA GLU A 266 -17.18 10.12 -1.09
C GLU A 266 -17.58 11.58 -1.30
N ALA A 267 -17.53 12.41 -0.25
CA ALA A 267 -17.80 13.83 -0.36
C ALA A 267 -16.72 14.59 -1.15
N LEU A 268 -15.50 14.03 -1.25
CA LEU A 268 -14.44 14.57 -2.09
C LEU A 268 -14.66 14.28 -3.58
N MET A 269 -15.46 13.26 -3.91
CA MET A 269 -15.75 12.90 -5.30
C MET A 269 -16.80 13.85 -5.89
N PRO A 270 -16.69 14.21 -7.19
CA PRO A 270 -17.73 14.99 -7.86
C PRO A 270 -19.09 14.33 -7.77
N LYS A 271 -20.14 15.13 -7.57
CA LYS A 271 -21.52 14.63 -7.47
C LYS A 271 -21.89 13.83 -8.72
N GLY A 272 -22.34 12.60 -8.51
CA GLY A 272 -22.75 11.71 -9.60
C GLY A 272 -21.57 11.04 -10.32
N TYR A 273 -20.36 11.06 -9.76
CA TYR A 273 -19.21 10.35 -10.31
C TYR A 273 -19.51 8.85 -10.52
N LYS A 274 -19.36 8.39 -11.77
CA LYS A 274 -19.62 7.00 -12.19
C LYS A 274 -18.37 6.26 -12.67
N GLY A 275 -17.23 6.94 -12.74
CA GLY A 275 -15.97 6.37 -13.21
C GLY A 275 -15.34 5.35 -12.26
N HIS A 276 -14.21 4.81 -12.69
CA HIS A 276 -13.41 3.88 -11.90
C HIS A 276 -12.59 4.61 -10.83
N VAL A 277 -12.36 3.94 -9.71
CA VAL A 277 -11.40 4.34 -8.68
C VAL A 277 -10.47 3.15 -8.55
N ARG A 278 -9.38 3.13 -9.32
CA ARG A 278 -8.54 1.93 -9.46
C ARG A 278 -7.61 1.75 -8.26
N TRP A 279 -7.41 0.51 -7.83
CA TRP A 279 -6.49 0.17 -6.73
C TRP A 279 -5.02 0.54 -7.02
N GLY A 280 -4.63 0.58 -8.29
CA GLY A 280 -3.26 0.89 -8.71
C GLY A 280 -2.79 2.30 -8.33
N HIS A 281 -3.69 3.25 -8.13
CA HIS A 281 -3.35 4.57 -7.59
C HIS A 281 -3.23 4.47 -6.06
N LEU A 282 -2.08 4.85 -5.51
CA LEU A 282 -1.80 4.69 -4.07
C LEU A 282 -2.85 5.39 -3.19
N GLY A 283 -3.20 6.64 -3.49
CA GLY A 283 -4.24 7.37 -2.73
C GLY A 283 -5.64 6.75 -2.79
N ASN A 284 -5.92 5.85 -3.74
CA ASN A 284 -7.21 5.13 -3.76
C ASN A 284 -7.28 3.98 -2.76
N ARG A 285 -6.13 3.50 -2.27
CA ARG A 285 -6.08 2.30 -1.42
C ARG A 285 -6.81 2.50 -0.09
N VAL A 286 -6.71 3.68 0.52
CA VAL A 286 -7.44 3.98 1.77
C VAL A 286 -8.95 3.87 1.57
N TYR A 287 -9.48 4.39 0.47
CA TYR A 287 -10.92 4.32 0.19
C TYR A 287 -11.38 2.88 -0.03
N HIS A 288 -10.61 2.08 -0.77
CA HIS A 288 -10.93 0.65 -0.96
C HIS A 288 -10.85 -0.15 0.33
N ARG A 289 -9.84 0.10 1.18
CA ARG A 289 -9.73 -0.53 2.49
C ARG A 289 -10.87 -0.12 3.43
N LEU A 290 -11.33 1.13 3.36
CA LEU A 290 -12.52 1.59 4.08
C LEU A 290 -13.79 0.87 3.59
N LEU A 291 -13.97 0.71 2.29
CA LEU A 291 -15.09 -0.05 1.73
C LEU A 291 -15.02 -1.54 2.12
N TRP A 292 -13.83 -2.15 2.10
CA TRP A 292 -13.63 -3.52 2.57
C TRP A 292 -14.05 -3.67 4.04
N LEU A 293 -13.52 -2.81 4.91
CA LEU A 293 -13.86 -2.82 6.33
C LEU A 293 -15.36 -2.58 6.56
N GLN A 294 -15.97 -1.65 5.82
CA GLN A 294 -17.40 -1.40 5.86
C GLN A 294 -18.19 -2.65 5.44
N MET A 295 -17.78 -3.35 4.39
CA MET A 295 -18.40 -4.61 3.95
C MET A 295 -18.33 -5.67 5.05
N SER A 296 -17.14 -5.94 5.58
CA SER A 296 -16.93 -6.93 6.64
C SER A 296 -17.72 -6.58 7.91
N LEU A 297 -17.73 -5.32 8.34
CA LEU A 297 -18.50 -4.90 9.52
C LEU A 297 -20.02 -5.01 9.33
N ASN A 298 -20.52 -4.80 8.10
CA ASN A 298 -21.94 -5.07 7.82
C ASN A 298 -22.23 -6.57 7.85
N HIS A 299 -21.30 -7.42 7.38
CA HIS A 299 -21.42 -8.87 7.46
C HIS A 299 -21.39 -9.36 8.92
N ASP A 300 -20.41 -8.90 9.72
CA ASP A 300 -20.31 -9.18 11.16
C ASP A 300 -21.60 -8.80 11.92
N ALA A 301 -22.27 -7.72 11.49
CA ALA A 301 -23.53 -7.24 12.07
C ALA A 301 -24.79 -7.97 11.54
N GLY A 302 -24.65 -8.98 10.67
CA GLY A 302 -25.77 -9.69 10.04
C GLY A 302 -26.53 -8.87 8.98
N LEU A 303 -25.98 -7.73 8.56
CA LEU A 303 -26.56 -6.81 7.56
C LEU A 303 -26.08 -7.15 6.14
N GLY A 304 -26.15 -8.41 5.71
CA GLY A 304 -25.48 -8.81 4.47
C GLY A 304 -26.08 -8.23 3.18
N ALA A 305 -27.33 -7.74 3.18
CA ALA A 305 -27.84 -6.91 2.07
C ALA A 305 -27.03 -5.61 1.89
N ALA A 306 -26.61 -4.99 3.01
CA ALA A 306 -25.73 -3.82 3.01
C ALA A 306 -24.30 -4.22 2.63
N ALA A 307 -23.77 -5.32 3.17
CA ALA A 307 -22.45 -5.84 2.79
C ALA A 307 -22.37 -6.12 1.28
N ALA A 308 -23.35 -6.82 0.71
CA ALA A 308 -23.42 -7.11 -0.72
C ALA A 308 -23.59 -5.85 -1.59
N LYS A 309 -24.18 -4.76 -1.06
CA LYS A 309 -24.22 -3.46 -1.74
C LYS A 309 -22.84 -2.83 -1.80
N VAL A 310 -22.07 -2.89 -0.70
CA VAL A 310 -20.68 -2.39 -0.66
C VAL A 310 -19.78 -3.23 -1.56
N ALA A 311 -19.86 -4.56 -1.51
CA ALA A 311 -19.13 -5.46 -2.38
C ALA A 311 -19.33 -5.15 -3.89
N ARG A 312 -20.59 -5.01 -4.32
CA ARG A 312 -20.90 -4.61 -5.72
C ARG A 312 -20.35 -3.24 -6.06
N LYS A 313 -20.35 -2.30 -5.11
CA LYS A 313 -19.76 -0.97 -5.30
C LYS A 313 -18.25 -1.08 -5.51
N MET A 314 -17.55 -1.90 -4.73
CA MET A 314 -16.11 -2.13 -4.89
C MET A 314 -15.79 -2.71 -6.27
N LEU A 315 -16.51 -3.74 -6.72
CA LEU A 315 -16.34 -4.34 -8.05
C LEU A 315 -16.61 -3.36 -9.20
N ARG A 316 -17.60 -2.45 -9.03
CA ARG A 316 -17.85 -1.38 -10.01
C ARG A 316 -16.72 -0.36 -10.06
N LEU A 317 -16.18 0.02 -8.90
CA LEU A 317 -15.14 1.04 -8.80
C LEU A 317 -13.78 0.50 -9.26
N ASN A 318 -13.48 -0.76 -8.96
CA ASN A 318 -12.23 -1.43 -9.30
C ASN A 318 -12.53 -2.79 -9.95
N PRO A 319 -12.80 -2.83 -11.27
CA PRO A 319 -13.10 -4.07 -11.98
C PRO A 319 -12.00 -5.14 -11.89
N GLY A 320 -10.74 -4.72 -11.74
CA GLY A 320 -9.61 -5.63 -11.53
C GLY A 320 -9.60 -6.34 -10.17
N ASP A 321 -10.49 -5.94 -9.24
CA ASP A 321 -10.76 -6.60 -7.97
C ASP A 321 -9.52 -7.09 -7.20
N ASN A 322 -8.59 -6.17 -6.97
CA ASN A 322 -7.33 -6.44 -6.27
C ASN A 322 -7.51 -6.86 -4.80
N LEU A 323 -8.72 -6.72 -4.23
CA LEU A 323 -9.06 -7.13 -2.87
C LEU A 323 -9.82 -8.47 -2.83
N GLY A 324 -10.08 -9.11 -3.98
CA GLY A 324 -10.73 -10.43 -4.02
C GLY A 324 -12.21 -10.42 -3.64
N VAL A 325 -12.92 -9.30 -3.76
CA VAL A 325 -14.35 -9.16 -3.45
C VAL A 325 -15.20 -10.10 -4.29
N ARG A 326 -14.75 -10.49 -5.49
CA ARG A 326 -15.46 -11.44 -6.37
C ARG A 326 -15.61 -12.84 -5.76
N TYR A 327 -14.72 -13.25 -4.87
CA TYR A 327 -14.83 -14.52 -4.13
C TYR A 327 -15.80 -14.40 -2.94
N VAL A 328 -15.95 -13.20 -2.38
CA VAL A 328 -16.78 -12.91 -1.21
C VAL A 328 -18.25 -12.74 -1.58
N LEU A 329 -18.54 -11.99 -2.65
CA LEU A 329 -19.90 -11.61 -3.02
C LEU A 329 -20.86 -12.80 -3.20
N PRO A 330 -20.49 -13.94 -3.83
CA PRO A 330 -21.39 -15.08 -3.93
C PRO A 330 -21.83 -15.63 -2.56
N PHE A 331 -20.92 -15.70 -1.58
CA PHE A 331 -21.25 -16.18 -0.23
C PHE A 331 -22.19 -15.23 0.51
N LEU A 332 -21.94 -13.91 0.42
CA LEU A 332 -22.88 -12.91 0.96
C LEU A 332 -24.31 -13.06 0.40
N GLN A 333 -24.46 -13.51 -0.85
CA GLN A 333 -25.77 -13.78 -1.45
C GLN A 333 -26.38 -15.11 -0.99
N LEU A 334 -25.56 -16.15 -0.82
CA LEU A 334 -25.99 -17.46 -0.31
C LEU A 334 -26.50 -17.36 1.13
N GLU A 335 -25.82 -16.57 1.97
CA GLU A 335 -26.22 -16.34 3.37
C GLU A 335 -27.65 -15.79 3.52
N HIS A 336 -28.14 -15.10 2.49
CA HIS A 336 -29.49 -14.53 2.43
C HIS A 336 -30.41 -15.24 1.44
N ALA A 337 -30.10 -16.48 1.06
CA ALA A 337 -30.87 -17.29 0.12
C ALA A 337 -31.16 -16.60 -1.23
N ASN A 338 -30.33 -15.63 -1.65
CA ASN A 338 -30.48 -14.93 -2.93
C ASN A 338 -29.75 -15.69 -4.04
N LEU A 339 -30.25 -16.89 -4.36
CA LEU A 339 -29.59 -17.84 -5.26
C LEU A 339 -29.36 -17.27 -6.66
N VAL A 340 -30.29 -16.46 -7.18
CA VAL A 340 -30.16 -15.82 -8.49
C VAL A 340 -29.01 -14.81 -8.50
N ALA A 341 -28.87 -14.01 -7.44
CA ALA A 341 -27.76 -13.07 -7.33
C ALA A 341 -26.43 -13.78 -7.05
N ALA A 342 -26.43 -14.86 -6.27
CA ALA A 342 -25.26 -15.70 -6.06
C ALA A 342 -24.73 -16.23 -7.40
N LYS A 343 -25.60 -16.85 -8.21
CA LYS A 343 -25.28 -17.32 -9.57
C LYS A 343 -24.73 -16.20 -10.45
N ARG A 344 -25.37 -15.03 -10.46
CA ARG A 344 -24.91 -13.88 -11.26
C ARG A 344 -23.52 -13.39 -10.85
N SER A 345 -23.22 -13.46 -9.55
CA SER A 345 -21.93 -13.00 -9.01
C SER A 345 -20.76 -13.88 -9.46
N LEU A 346 -21.02 -15.14 -9.83
CA LEU A 346 -20.03 -16.04 -10.40
C LEU A 346 -19.48 -15.59 -11.77
N LYS A 347 -20.13 -14.64 -12.47
CA LYS A 347 -19.63 -14.13 -13.76
C LYS A 347 -18.19 -13.58 -13.64
N ALA A 348 -17.85 -12.98 -12.50
CA ALA A 348 -16.50 -12.47 -12.26
C ALA A 348 -15.45 -13.58 -12.08
N LEU A 349 -15.87 -14.84 -11.93
CA LEU A 349 -15.02 -16.02 -11.74
C LEU A 349 -15.00 -16.95 -12.97
N GLU A 350 -15.67 -16.59 -14.07
CA GLU A 350 -15.91 -17.50 -15.21
C GLU A 350 -14.62 -18.00 -15.88
N SER A 351 -13.58 -17.16 -15.93
CA SER A 351 -12.29 -17.51 -16.52
C SER A 351 -11.29 -18.11 -15.53
N GLU A 352 -11.67 -18.29 -14.27
CA GLU A 352 -10.76 -18.77 -13.22
C GLU A 352 -11.03 -20.22 -12.86
N SER A 353 -10.00 -21.06 -12.93
CA SER A 353 -10.06 -22.48 -12.60
C SER A 353 -9.49 -22.78 -11.20
N GLY A 354 -10.02 -23.83 -10.58
CA GLY A 354 -9.55 -24.36 -9.30
C GLY A 354 -9.67 -23.42 -8.10
N LEU A 355 -8.92 -23.81 -7.06
CA LEU A 355 -8.78 -23.13 -5.78
C LEU A 355 -10.14 -22.71 -5.18
N THR A 356 -10.19 -21.50 -4.62
CA THR A 356 -11.38 -20.93 -4.02
C THR A 356 -12.44 -20.58 -5.06
N ALA A 357 -12.08 -20.32 -6.33
CA ALA A 357 -13.04 -20.04 -7.40
C ALA A 357 -13.99 -21.24 -7.63
N SER A 358 -13.42 -22.43 -7.80
CA SER A 358 -14.18 -23.67 -7.92
C SER A 358 -14.93 -24.01 -6.64
N ALA A 359 -14.36 -23.78 -5.46
CA ALA A 359 -15.08 -24.01 -4.19
C ALA A 359 -16.33 -23.12 -4.09
N THR A 360 -16.21 -21.84 -4.46
CA THR A 360 -17.34 -20.90 -4.51
C THR A 360 -18.40 -21.34 -5.51
N ARG A 361 -18.01 -21.76 -6.73
CA ARG A 361 -18.95 -22.31 -7.72
C ARG A 361 -19.66 -23.56 -7.23
N ALA A 362 -18.95 -24.47 -6.55
CA ALA A 362 -19.53 -25.68 -5.98
C ALA A 362 -20.65 -25.35 -4.98
N PHE A 363 -20.41 -24.43 -4.05
CA PHE A 363 -21.41 -24.08 -3.03
C PHE A 363 -22.66 -23.46 -3.66
N VAL A 364 -22.48 -22.59 -4.66
CA VAL A 364 -23.60 -22.00 -5.42
C VAL A 364 -24.35 -23.07 -6.22
N ALA A 365 -23.65 -24.01 -6.87
CA ALA A 365 -24.27 -25.09 -7.62
C ALA A 365 -25.09 -26.01 -6.71
N PHE A 366 -24.57 -26.36 -5.53
CA PHE A 366 -25.33 -27.13 -4.54
C PHE A 366 -26.61 -26.41 -4.12
N ALA A 367 -26.52 -25.12 -3.81
CA ALA A 367 -27.67 -24.32 -3.42
C ALA A 367 -28.74 -24.20 -4.53
N LEU A 368 -28.34 -24.37 -5.80
CA LEU A 368 -29.21 -24.39 -6.98
C LEU A 368 -29.70 -25.79 -7.37
N ASP A 369 -29.40 -26.81 -6.58
CA ASP A 369 -29.71 -28.22 -6.87
C ASP A 369 -29.04 -28.76 -8.16
N ASP A 370 -27.93 -28.16 -8.58
CA ASP A 370 -27.10 -28.63 -9.68
C ASP A 370 -25.98 -29.53 -9.14
N LEU A 371 -26.35 -30.76 -8.79
CA LEU A 371 -25.44 -31.73 -8.17
C LEU A 371 -24.26 -32.12 -9.07
N ASN A 372 -24.45 -32.11 -10.39
CA ASN A 372 -23.39 -32.43 -11.35
C ASN A 372 -22.31 -31.34 -11.33
N THR A 373 -22.72 -30.08 -11.41
CA THR A 373 -21.79 -28.95 -11.32
C THR A 373 -21.17 -28.86 -9.92
N PHE A 374 -21.95 -29.05 -8.85
CA PHE A 374 -21.43 -29.11 -7.47
C PHE A 374 -20.29 -30.13 -7.36
N ARG A 375 -20.53 -31.36 -7.81
CA ARG A 375 -19.54 -32.44 -7.73
C ARG A 375 -18.28 -32.11 -8.52
N ARG A 376 -18.42 -31.66 -9.76
CA ARG A 376 -17.28 -31.34 -10.63
C ARG A 376 -16.43 -30.21 -10.05
N GLU A 377 -17.07 -29.12 -9.65
CA GLU A 377 -16.38 -27.95 -9.08
C GLU A 377 -15.77 -28.25 -7.71
N LEU A 378 -16.44 -29.04 -6.86
CA LEU A 378 -15.86 -29.46 -5.58
C LEU A 378 -14.64 -30.36 -5.78
N THR A 379 -14.67 -31.23 -6.79
CA THR A 379 -13.53 -32.07 -7.19
C THR A 379 -12.34 -31.22 -7.60
N GLU A 380 -12.56 -30.28 -8.52
CA GLU A 380 -11.51 -29.38 -9.02
C GLU A 380 -10.93 -28.52 -7.89
N ALA A 381 -11.79 -27.97 -7.04
CA ALA A 381 -11.39 -27.18 -5.87
C ALA A 381 -10.53 -28.00 -4.91
N LEU A 382 -10.98 -29.21 -4.55
CA LEU A 382 -10.26 -30.10 -3.62
C LEU A 382 -8.87 -30.49 -4.16
N PHE A 383 -8.77 -30.77 -5.46
CA PHE A 383 -7.54 -31.27 -6.06
C PHE A 383 -6.50 -30.17 -6.29
N THR A 384 -6.94 -28.93 -6.46
CA THR A 384 -6.07 -27.76 -6.58
C THR A 384 -5.77 -27.08 -5.24
N LEU A 385 -6.68 -27.22 -4.26
CA LEU A 385 -6.58 -26.71 -2.90
C LEU A 385 -6.80 -27.84 -1.87
N PRO A 386 -5.81 -28.71 -1.62
CA PRO A 386 -5.93 -29.78 -0.63
C PRO A 386 -6.35 -29.30 0.77
N MET A 387 -5.96 -28.08 1.16
CA MET A 387 -6.38 -27.42 2.42
C MET A 387 -7.91 -27.35 2.58
N LEU A 388 -8.66 -27.36 1.46
CA LEU A 388 -10.12 -27.41 1.46
C LEU A 388 -10.66 -28.63 2.21
N ARG A 389 -9.96 -29.77 2.23
CA ARG A 389 -10.36 -30.92 3.05
C ARG A 389 -10.44 -30.56 4.54
N ALA A 390 -9.39 -29.96 5.07
CA ALA A 390 -9.34 -29.60 6.49
C ALA A 390 -10.45 -28.60 6.82
N PHE A 391 -10.70 -27.64 5.92
CA PHE A 391 -11.81 -26.70 6.03
C PHE A 391 -13.17 -27.43 6.07
N LEU A 392 -13.49 -28.27 5.07
CA LEU A 392 -14.79 -28.94 4.96
C LEU A 392 -15.05 -29.93 6.10
N LEU A 393 -14.02 -30.59 6.61
CA LEU A 393 -14.11 -31.49 7.76
C LEU A 393 -14.05 -30.77 9.11
N ASN A 394 -13.70 -29.48 9.11
CA ASN A 394 -13.39 -28.72 10.31
C ASN A 394 -12.31 -29.39 11.19
N ASP A 395 -11.32 -30.01 10.55
CA ASP A 395 -10.27 -30.75 11.23
C ASP A 395 -8.91 -30.46 10.58
N PRO A 396 -8.02 -29.70 11.25
CA PRO A 396 -6.69 -29.42 10.72
C PRO A 396 -5.84 -30.69 10.55
N LYS A 397 -6.16 -31.79 11.24
CA LYS A 397 -5.46 -33.07 11.12
C LYS A 397 -5.93 -33.91 9.95
N ALA A 398 -6.96 -33.47 9.22
CA ALA A 398 -7.47 -34.19 8.07
C ALA A 398 -6.53 -34.09 6.85
N LEU A 399 -5.57 -33.17 6.89
CA LEU A 399 -4.46 -33.13 5.94
C LEU A 399 -3.37 -34.13 6.34
N PRO A 400 -2.88 -34.95 5.39
CA PRO A 400 -1.70 -35.78 5.61
C PRO A 400 -0.50 -34.95 6.07
N LYS A 401 0.38 -35.53 6.89
CA LYS A 401 1.55 -34.79 7.45
C LYS A 401 2.52 -34.28 6.38
N ASP A 402 2.57 -34.94 5.24
CA ASP A 402 3.41 -34.64 4.07
C ASP A 402 2.72 -33.72 3.05
N GLU A 403 1.50 -33.25 3.35
CA GLU A 403 0.68 -32.45 2.44
C GLU A 403 0.86 -30.95 2.72
N PRO A 404 1.45 -30.16 1.79
CA PRO A 404 1.60 -28.71 1.97
C PRO A 404 0.27 -27.94 1.97
N GLY A 405 -0.82 -28.55 1.50
CA GLY A 405 -2.15 -27.93 1.47
C GLY A 405 -2.48 -27.15 0.18
N TYR A 406 -1.48 -26.93 -0.69
CA TYR A 406 -1.61 -26.09 -1.88
C TYR A 406 -0.87 -26.72 -3.08
N ARG A 407 -1.40 -26.48 -4.29
CA ARG A 407 -0.83 -26.94 -5.57
C ARG A 407 -0.40 -25.81 -6.51
N SER A 408 -0.53 -24.56 -6.08
CA SER A 408 -0.09 -23.40 -6.86
C SER A 408 0.09 -22.21 -5.93
N VAL A 409 -0.60 -21.11 -6.20
CA VAL A 409 -0.65 -19.93 -5.34
C VAL A 409 -1.48 -20.27 -4.10
N GLN A 410 -0.97 -19.95 -2.92
CA GLN A 410 -1.74 -20.02 -1.68
C GLN A 410 -2.80 -18.90 -1.71
N PRO A 411 -4.11 -19.23 -1.76
CA PRO A 411 -5.15 -18.22 -1.64
C PRO A 411 -5.22 -17.70 -0.20
N ASP A 412 -5.89 -16.55 -0.01
CA ASP A 412 -6.25 -16.04 1.31
C ASP A 412 -7.34 -16.93 1.92
N MET A 413 -6.89 -17.93 2.70
CA MET A 413 -7.77 -18.89 3.35
C MET A 413 -8.56 -18.29 4.53
N ASP A 414 -8.05 -17.22 5.15
CA ASP A 414 -8.72 -16.58 6.28
C ASP A 414 -9.96 -15.83 5.78
N THR A 415 -9.81 -15.02 4.72
CA THR A 415 -10.94 -14.37 4.05
C THR A 415 -11.91 -15.42 3.48
N PHE A 416 -11.41 -16.48 2.84
CA PHE A 416 -12.29 -17.54 2.33
C PHE A 416 -13.09 -18.17 3.48
N ALA A 417 -12.47 -18.51 4.60
CA ALA A 417 -13.16 -19.09 5.74
C ALA A 417 -14.16 -18.13 6.38
N GLU A 418 -13.82 -16.84 6.54
CA GLU A 418 -14.70 -15.80 7.09
C GLU A 418 -16.05 -15.76 6.38
N PHE A 419 -16.06 -15.86 5.04
CA PHE A 419 -17.29 -15.74 4.24
C PHE A 419 -17.89 -17.08 3.78
N ALA A 420 -17.09 -18.11 3.51
CA ALA A 420 -17.61 -19.40 3.08
C ALA A 420 -18.19 -20.22 4.24
N TRP A 421 -17.63 -20.09 5.45
CA TRP A 421 -18.03 -20.89 6.61
C TRP A 421 -19.49 -20.68 7.04
N PRO A 422 -20.03 -19.45 7.12
CA PRO A 422 -21.44 -19.25 7.41
C PRO A 422 -22.33 -19.94 6.38
N SER A 423 -22.06 -19.74 5.07
CA SER A 423 -22.77 -20.41 3.98
C SER A 423 -22.72 -21.94 4.11
N TYR A 424 -21.55 -22.49 4.44
CA TYR A 424 -21.35 -23.93 4.65
C TYR A 424 -22.20 -24.49 5.80
N CYS A 425 -22.37 -23.70 6.86
CA CYS A 425 -23.15 -24.10 8.04
C CYS A 425 -24.66 -23.97 7.84
N ILE A 426 -25.12 -22.94 7.12
CA ILE A 426 -26.56 -22.66 7.02
C ILE A 426 -27.25 -23.36 5.86
N LEU A 427 -26.54 -23.70 4.78
CA LEU A 427 -27.14 -24.34 3.61
C LEU A 427 -27.53 -25.79 3.95
N PRO A 428 -28.83 -26.14 3.92
CA PRO A 428 -29.29 -27.46 4.34
C PRO A 428 -28.64 -28.58 3.52
N GLY A 429 -28.02 -29.54 4.19
CA GLY A 429 -27.41 -30.71 3.56
C GLY A 429 -26.04 -30.49 2.93
N LEU A 430 -25.54 -29.25 2.78
CA LEU A 430 -24.26 -28.98 2.11
C LEU A 430 -23.09 -29.66 2.84
N ARG A 431 -23.02 -29.53 4.17
CA ARG A 431 -21.99 -30.20 4.98
C ARG A 431 -22.02 -31.72 4.82
N ALA A 432 -23.20 -32.33 4.89
CA ALA A 432 -23.35 -33.77 4.72
C ALA A 432 -22.92 -34.22 3.32
N ALA A 433 -23.30 -33.47 2.28
CA ALA A 433 -22.90 -33.75 0.90
C ALA A 433 -21.38 -33.64 0.69
N CYS A 434 -20.73 -32.60 1.25
CA CYS A 434 -19.27 -32.47 1.20
C CYS A 434 -18.58 -33.60 1.95
N GLN A 435 -19.04 -33.96 3.15
CA GLN A 435 -18.47 -35.06 3.93
C GLN A 435 -18.63 -36.42 3.23
N ALA A 436 -19.82 -36.69 2.66
CA ALA A 436 -20.06 -37.89 1.89
C ALA A 436 -19.13 -37.97 0.67
N PHE A 437 -19.00 -36.87 -0.07
CA PHE A 437 -18.07 -36.76 -1.21
C PHE A 437 -16.62 -37.06 -0.79
N LEU A 438 -16.13 -36.46 0.30
CA LEU A 438 -14.76 -36.67 0.80
C LEU A 438 -14.50 -38.10 1.28
N ALA A 439 -15.55 -38.84 1.66
CA ALA A 439 -15.45 -40.23 2.11
C ALA A 439 -15.45 -41.25 0.95
N GLU A 440 -15.72 -40.82 -0.28
CA GLU A 440 -15.78 -41.72 -1.42
C GLU A 440 -14.41 -42.35 -1.72
N PRO A 441 -14.33 -43.68 -1.92
CA PRO A 441 -13.06 -44.36 -2.21
C PRO A 441 -12.33 -43.79 -3.42
N VAL A 442 -13.07 -43.39 -4.46
CA VAL A 442 -12.50 -42.82 -5.68
C VAL A 442 -11.84 -41.45 -5.43
N VAL A 443 -12.41 -40.63 -4.55
CA VAL A 443 -11.84 -39.33 -4.16
C VAL A 443 -10.55 -39.54 -3.37
N LEU A 444 -10.59 -40.37 -2.33
CA LEU A 444 -9.44 -40.69 -1.49
C LEU A 444 -8.28 -41.35 -2.27
N GLN A 445 -8.59 -42.19 -3.26
CA GLN A 445 -7.58 -42.77 -4.15
C GLN A 445 -6.96 -41.71 -5.06
N THR A 446 -7.80 -40.87 -5.68
CA THR A 446 -7.36 -39.84 -6.62
C THR A 446 -6.46 -38.79 -5.97
N GLU A 447 -6.75 -38.39 -4.73
CA GLU A 447 -5.90 -37.42 -4.04
C GLU A 447 -4.56 -37.99 -3.61
N ARG A 448 -4.51 -39.30 -3.29
CA ARG A 448 -3.23 -39.98 -3.06
C ARG A 448 -2.40 -39.99 -4.34
N GLU A 449 -3.02 -40.30 -5.48
CA GLU A 449 -2.37 -40.29 -6.79
C GLU A 449 -1.82 -38.89 -7.13
N LEU A 450 -2.65 -37.85 -7.02
CA LEU A 450 -2.25 -36.47 -7.26
C LEU A 450 -1.16 -36.00 -6.28
N ARG A 451 -1.27 -36.32 -4.98
CA ARG A 451 -0.22 -36.00 -4.00
C ARG A 451 1.09 -36.68 -4.35
N THR A 452 1.06 -37.96 -4.72
CA THR A 452 2.27 -38.71 -5.13
C THR A 452 2.93 -38.08 -6.35
N TYR A 453 2.16 -37.71 -7.37
CA TYR A 453 2.70 -37.00 -8.54
C TYR A 453 3.29 -35.65 -8.15
N TRP A 454 2.54 -34.84 -7.40
CA TRP A 454 2.94 -33.50 -6.98
C TRP A 454 4.25 -33.50 -6.20
N SER A 455 4.38 -34.38 -5.20
CA SER A 455 5.57 -34.48 -4.36
C SER A 455 6.79 -35.04 -5.12
N ALA A 456 6.58 -35.81 -6.18
CA ALA A 456 7.67 -36.31 -7.03
C ALA A 456 8.12 -35.26 -8.07
N TYR A 457 7.20 -34.42 -8.56
CA TYR A 457 7.48 -33.37 -9.53
C TYR A 457 8.07 -32.11 -8.86
N TRP A 458 7.52 -31.69 -7.73
CA TRP A 458 7.97 -30.56 -6.91
C TRP A 458 8.55 -31.06 -5.59
N PRO A 459 9.80 -31.56 -5.57
CA PRO A 459 10.42 -32.02 -4.34
C PRO A 459 10.40 -30.90 -3.30
N THR A 460 10.06 -31.25 -2.07
CA THR A 460 10.08 -30.34 -0.93
C THR A 460 11.44 -29.66 -0.83
N ARG A 461 11.45 -28.38 -0.44
CA ARG A 461 12.60 -27.44 -0.43
C ARG A 461 13.87 -27.90 0.32
N GLY A 462 13.97 -29.14 0.79
CA GLY A 462 15.09 -29.68 1.56
C GLY A 462 15.94 -30.77 0.88
N ASP A 463 15.57 -31.28 -0.30
CA ASP A 463 16.35 -32.30 -1.01
C ASP A 463 16.55 -31.96 -2.50
N PRO A 464 17.50 -31.05 -2.81
CA PRO A 464 17.81 -30.67 -4.19
C PRO A 464 18.46 -31.79 -5.01
N ALA A 465 18.86 -32.91 -4.39
CA ALA A 465 19.50 -34.04 -5.07
C ALA A 465 18.48 -35.01 -5.69
N ARG A 466 17.20 -34.91 -5.32
CA ARG A 466 16.16 -35.78 -5.87
C ARG A 466 15.75 -35.31 -7.27
N PRO A 467 15.94 -36.12 -8.33
CA PRO A 467 15.51 -35.75 -9.67
C PRO A 467 13.99 -35.59 -9.70
N ARG A 468 13.50 -34.52 -10.34
CA ARG A 468 12.07 -34.31 -10.58
C ARG A 468 11.55 -35.45 -11.46
N VAL A 469 10.44 -36.04 -11.05
CA VAL A 469 9.73 -37.05 -11.86
C VAL A 469 8.46 -36.41 -12.39
N GLY A 470 8.33 -36.34 -13.72
CA GLY A 470 7.16 -35.75 -14.40
C GLY A 470 7.39 -34.36 -14.97
N SER A 471 6.31 -33.72 -15.41
CA SER A 471 6.29 -32.39 -16.01
C SER A 471 5.07 -31.60 -15.52
N HIS A 472 5.06 -30.29 -15.75
CA HIS A 472 3.90 -29.46 -15.43
C HIS A 472 2.69 -29.84 -16.30
N GLU A 473 2.93 -30.08 -17.60
CA GLU A 473 1.93 -30.57 -18.55
C GLU A 473 1.36 -31.93 -18.11
N GLY A 474 2.21 -32.84 -17.64
CA GLY A 474 1.76 -34.13 -17.12
C GLY A 474 0.93 -34.00 -15.84
N TRP A 475 1.22 -33.00 -15.00
CA TRP A 475 0.37 -32.66 -13.86
C TRP A 475 -1.00 -32.15 -14.30
N GLU A 476 -1.06 -31.21 -15.26
CA GLU A 476 -2.31 -30.65 -15.77
C GLU A 476 -3.19 -31.72 -16.45
N GLN A 477 -2.56 -32.61 -17.23
CA GLN A 477 -3.25 -33.75 -17.85
C GLN A 477 -3.83 -34.68 -16.77
N LEU A 478 -2.99 -35.11 -15.82
CA LEU A 478 -3.42 -36.00 -14.74
C LEU A 478 -4.56 -35.38 -13.92
N LEU A 479 -4.45 -34.09 -13.58
CA LEU A 479 -5.47 -33.35 -12.86
C LEU A 479 -6.81 -33.37 -13.61
N THR A 480 -6.79 -33.09 -14.92
CA THR A 480 -7.98 -33.10 -15.78
C THR A 480 -8.63 -34.49 -15.81
N GLU A 481 -7.84 -35.54 -16.04
CA GLU A 481 -8.32 -36.93 -16.05
C GLU A 481 -8.93 -37.34 -14.71
N CYS A 482 -8.30 -36.92 -13.61
CA CYS A 482 -8.77 -37.16 -12.25
C CYS A 482 -10.09 -36.46 -11.95
N ILE A 483 -10.25 -35.20 -12.39
CA ILE A 483 -11.49 -34.44 -12.25
C ILE A 483 -12.63 -35.15 -13.00
N ASP A 484 -12.40 -35.52 -14.27
CA ASP A 484 -13.41 -36.19 -15.08
C ASP A 484 -13.77 -37.57 -14.55
N ARG A 485 -12.79 -38.31 -14.01
CA ARG A 485 -13.00 -39.62 -13.40
C ARG A 485 -13.93 -39.51 -12.18
N VAL A 486 -13.61 -38.60 -11.25
CA VAL A 486 -14.42 -38.43 -10.04
C VAL A 486 -15.80 -37.82 -10.35
N ALA A 487 -15.88 -36.85 -11.26
CA ALA A 487 -17.14 -36.23 -11.66
C ALA A 487 -18.12 -37.24 -12.29
N ARG A 488 -17.62 -38.24 -13.04
CA ARG A 488 -18.44 -39.29 -13.68
C ARG A 488 -18.93 -40.38 -12.72
N CYS A 489 -18.21 -40.63 -11.62
CA CYS A 489 -18.66 -41.53 -10.57
C CYS A 489 -19.76 -40.85 -9.75
N GLY A 490 -20.97 -40.72 -10.29
CA GLY A 490 -22.10 -40.10 -9.61
C GLY A 490 -22.40 -40.77 -8.26
N PRO A 491 -23.02 -40.04 -7.30
CA PRO A 491 -23.29 -40.59 -5.98
C PRO A 491 -24.21 -41.81 -6.09
N ALA A 492 -23.85 -42.89 -5.40
CA ALA A 492 -24.80 -43.95 -5.08
C ALA A 492 -25.83 -43.34 -4.12
N HIS A 493 -26.96 -42.83 -4.65
CA HIS A 493 -28.12 -42.27 -3.93
C HIS A 493 -27.86 -41.83 -2.48
N VAL A 494 -27.42 -40.59 -2.28
CA VAL A 494 -27.48 -39.95 -0.96
C VAL A 494 -28.93 -39.50 -0.75
N ALA A 495 -29.66 -40.19 0.14
CA ALA A 495 -31.00 -39.79 0.55
C ALA A 495 -30.94 -38.42 1.25
N ARG A 496 -31.81 -37.50 0.84
CA ARG A 496 -31.99 -36.18 1.46
C ARG A 496 -32.51 -36.28 2.88
#